data_AF-A0A2A3CCM3-F1
#
_entry.id   AF-A0A2A3CCM3-F1
#
_cell.length_a   1.000
_cell.length_b   1.000
_cell.length_c   1.000
_cell.angle_alpha   90.00
_cell.angle_beta   90.00
_cell.angle_gamma   90.00
#
_symmetry.space_group_name_H-M   'P 1'
#
loop_
_entity.id
_entity.type
_entity.pdbx_description
1 polymer ?
#
loop_
_entity_poly.entity_id
_entity_poly.type
_entity_poly.pdbx_seq_one_letter_code
_entity_poly.pdbx_strand_id
1 'polypeptide(L)' 'MTGLDLTPPEHEHSAVIEHAVQWLLDTPRHERHGAAVPLLKQRFGLSTGDAVSAVREFNLRMARAA' A
#
# COMPACT_ATOMS: atom_id res chain seq x y z
N MET A 1 -33.46 7.67 1.70
CA MET A 1 -32.13 7.39 2.28
C MET A 1 -31.37 6.58 1.24
N THR A 2 -30.71 7.24 0.31
CA THR A 2 -29.90 6.59 -0.74
C THR A 2 -28.61 6.10 -0.10
N GLY A 3 -28.58 4.82 0.27
CA GLY A 3 -27.34 4.13 0.61
C GLY A 3 -26.46 4.14 -0.62
N LEU A 4 -25.30 4.78 -0.53
CA LEU A 4 -24.29 4.75 -1.57
C LEU A 4 -23.70 3.34 -1.55
N ASP A 5 -24.22 2.49 -2.45
CA ASP A 5 -23.66 1.21 -2.81
C ASP A 5 -22.34 1.46 -3.55
N LEU A 6 -21.27 1.73 -2.78
CA LEU A 6 -19.91 1.81 -3.32
C LEU A 6 -19.53 0.39 -3.73
N THR A 7 -19.56 0.15 -5.03
CA THR A 7 -19.34 -1.16 -5.65
C THR A 7 -18.05 -1.84 -5.14
N PRO A 8 -18.00 -3.19 -5.12
CA PRO A 8 -16.86 -3.97 -4.63
C PRO A 8 -15.43 -3.62 -5.13
N PRO A 9 -15.20 -3.11 -6.37
CA PRO A 9 -13.82 -2.89 -6.87
C PRO A 9 -13.01 -1.86 -6.08
N GLU A 10 -13.68 -0.83 -5.55
CA GLU A 10 -13.02 0.25 -4.79
C GLU A 10 -12.52 -0.25 -3.43
N HIS A 11 -13.26 -1.16 -2.80
CA HIS A 11 -12.85 -1.81 -1.54
C HIS A 11 -11.69 -2.78 -1.77
N GLU A 12 -11.73 -3.57 -2.84
CA GLU A 12 -10.64 -4.49 -3.21
C GLU A 12 -9.34 -3.74 -3.52
N HIS A 13 -9.44 -2.62 -4.23
CA HIS A 13 -8.29 -1.77 -4.55
C HIS A 13 -7.68 -1.12 -3.31
N SER A 14 -8.52 -0.65 -2.39
CA SER A 14 -8.06 -0.11 -1.10
C SER A 14 -7.40 -1.19 -0.23
N ALA A 15 -7.92 -2.42 -0.27
CA ALA A 15 -7.38 -3.54 0.50
C ALA A 15 -5.98 -3.96 0.04
N VAL A 16 -5.70 -3.97 -1.27
CA VAL A 16 -4.36 -4.35 -1.78
C VAL A 16 -3.30 -3.30 -1.43
N ILE A 17 -3.67 -2.01 -1.41
CA ILE A 17 -2.78 -0.93 -0.97
C ILE A 17 -2.49 -1.06 0.53
N GLU A 18 -3.51 -1.31 1.36
CA GLU A 18 -3.32 -1.52 2.80
C GLU A 18 -2.40 -2.72 3.07
N HIS A 19 -2.59 -3.83 2.36
CA HIS A 19 -1.71 -5.00 2.49
C HIS A 19 -0.26 -4.68 2.10
N ALA A 20 -0.05 -3.89 1.05
CA ALA A 20 1.28 -3.40 0.67
C ALA A 20 1.92 -2.51 1.75
N VAL A 21 1.12 -1.67 2.42
CA VAL A 21 1.58 -0.85 3.55
C VAL A 21 2.01 -1.71 4.72
N GLN A 22 1.18 -2.69 5.12
CA GLN A 22 1.53 -3.63 6.20
C GLN A 22 2.82 -4.37 5.89
N TRP A 23 2.99 -4.87 4.66
CA TRP A 23 4.24 -5.51 4.28
C TRP A 23 5.47 -4.61 4.42
N LEU A 24 5.35 -3.31 4.10
CA LEU A 24 6.45 -2.36 4.33
C LEU A 24 6.74 -2.12 5.81
N LEU A 25 5.73 -2.18 6.69
CA LEU A 25 5.90 -2.07 8.14
C LEU A 25 6.60 -3.30 8.72
N ASP A 26 6.17 -4.49 8.29
CA ASP A 26 6.69 -5.77 8.76
C ASP A 26 8.07 -6.11 8.20
N THR A 27 8.39 -5.62 7.00
CA THR A 27 9.67 -5.89 6.32
C THR A 27 10.55 -4.65 6.37
N PRO A 28 11.53 -4.52 7.27
CA PRO A 28 12.40 -3.35 7.35
C PRO A 28 13.30 -3.21 6.11
N ARG A 29 13.81 -1.99 5.86
CA ARG A 29 14.52 -1.63 4.62
C ARG A 29 15.72 -2.52 4.29
N HIS A 30 16.44 -3.00 5.30
CA HIS A 30 17.63 -3.84 5.09
C HIS A 30 17.29 -5.26 4.61
N GLU A 31 16.06 -5.72 4.81
CA GLU A 31 15.54 -7.00 4.33
C GLU A 31 14.89 -6.88 2.93
N ARG A 32 14.68 -5.65 2.45
CA ARG A 32 14.13 -5.40 1.11
C ARG A 32 15.26 -5.41 0.08
N HIS A 33 15.31 -6.43 -0.75
CA HIS A 33 16.25 -6.51 -1.87
C HIS A 33 15.80 -5.67 -3.07
N GLY A 34 15.73 -4.35 -2.90
CA GLY A 34 15.39 -3.42 -3.99
C GLY A 34 14.67 -2.15 -3.55
N ALA A 35 14.36 -1.30 -4.53
CA ALA A 35 13.54 -0.12 -4.30
C ALA A 35 12.07 -0.50 -4.03
N ALA A 36 11.42 0.23 -3.11
CA ALA A 36 10.07 -0.10 -2.64
C ALA A 36 9.04 -0.14 -3.79
N VAL A 37 9.00 0.87 -4.65
CA VAL A 37 7.99 0.94 -5.73
C VAL A 37 8.08 -0.27 -6.69
N PRO A 38 9.23 -0.61 -7.29
CA PRO A 38 9.36 -1.83 -8.10
C PRO A 38 8.95 -3.11 -7.36
N LEU A 39 9.35 -3.26 -6.09
CA LEU A 39 9.01 -4.43 -5.29
C LEU A 39 7.51 -4.56 -5.07
N LEU A 40 6.83 -3.46 -4.74
CA LEU A 40 5.39 -3.47 -4.52
C LEU A 40 4.62 -3.81 -5.80
N LYS A 41 5.06 -3.27 -6.94
CA LYS A 41 4.47 -3.62 -8.24
C LYS A 41 4.62 -5.11 -8.55
N GLN A 42 5.81 -5.69 -8.33
CA GLN A 42 6.07 -7.10 -8.58
C GLN A 42 5.31 -8.03 -7.62
N ARG A 43 5.23 -7.66 -6.33
CA ARG A 43 4.67 -8.51 -5.28
C ARG A 43 3.14 -8.48 -5.23
N PHE A 44 2.54 -7.31 -5.46
CA PHE A 44 1.11 -7.08 -5.27
C PHE A 44 0.37 -6.72 -6.56
N GLY A 45 1.06 -6.67 -7.71
CA GLY A 45 0.45 -6.30 -8.99
C GLY A 45 0.00 -4.83 -9.07
N LEU A 46 0.51 -3.96 -8.18
CA LEU A 46 0.10 -2.56 -8.12
C LEU A 46 0.48 -1.78 -9.38
N SER A 47 -0.35 -0.78 -9.70
CA SER A 47 0.05 0.29 -10.61
C SER A 47 1.18 1.11 -9.96
N THR A 48 1.90 1.91 -10.77
CA THR A 48 2.91 2.82 -10.21
C THR A 48 2.29 3.83 -9.24
N GLY A 49 1.07 4.33 -9.53
CA GLY A 49 0.37 5.27 -8.66
C GLY A 49 0.04 4.65 -7.30
N ASP A 50 -0.48 3.42 -7.30
CA ASP A 50 -0.85 2.72 -6.07
C ASP A 50 0.36 2.35 -5.21
N ALA A 51 1.45 1.94 -5.87
CA ALA A 51 2.71 1.68 -5.17
C ALA A 51 3.26 2.96 -4.51
N VAL A 52 3.15 4.12 -5.17
CA VAL A 52 3.52 5.41 -4.59
C VAL A 52 2.59 5.78 -3.43
N SER A 53 1.28 5.56 -3.56
CA SER A 53 0.29 5.76 -2.49
C SER A 53 0.60 4.92 -1.26
N ALA A 54 0.93 3.63 -1.44
CA ALA A 54 1.33 2.74 -0.36
C ALA A 54 2.61 3.23 0.34
N VAL A 55 3.64 3.64 -0.41
CA VAL A 55 4.89 4.18 0.16
C VAL A 55 4.62 5.48 0.93
N ARG A 56 3.77 6.37 0.40
CA ARG A 56 3.37 7.61 1.09
C ARG A 56 2.68 7.29 2.42
N GLU A 57 1.71 6.38 2.43
CA GLU A 57 0.99 6.00 3.65
C GLU A 57 1.91 5.34 4.68
N PHE A 58 2.78 4.43 4.25
CA PHE A 58 3.82 3.85 5.10
C PHE A 58 4.67 4.94 5.78
N ASN A 59 5.19 5.91 5.01
CA ASN A 59 6.01 6.98 5.56
C ASN A 59 5.23 7.86 6.56
N LEU A 60 3.95 8.14 6.30
CA LEU A 60 3.10 8.90 7.23
C LEU A 60 2.90 8.16 8.55
N ARG A 61 2.69 6.83 8.52
CA ARG A 61 2.56 6.01 9.73
C ARG A 61 3.86 5.98 10.54
N MET A 62 4.99 5.79 9.86
CA MET A 62 6.31 5.84 10.50
C MET A 62 6.57 7.20 11.17
N ALA A 63 6.22 8.30 10.50
CA ALA A 63 6.39 9.64 11.05
C ALA A 63 5.48 9.94 12.24
N ARG A 64 4.30 9.30 12.33
CA ARG A 64 3.37 9.44 13.47
C ARG A 64 3.76 8.58 14.68
N ALA A 65 4.50 7.50 14.45
CA ALA A 65 4.91 6.57 15.49
C ALA A 65 6.25 6.97 16.17
N ALA A 66 6.95 7.97 15.63
CA ALA A 66 8.20 8.53 16.15
C ALA A 66 7.94 9.71 17.09
#